data_AF-A0A357IX59-F1
#
_entry.id   AF-A0A357IX59-F1
#
_cell.length_a   1.000
_cell.length_b   1.000
_cell.length_c   1.000
_cell.angle_alpha   90.00
_cell.angle_beta   90.00
_cell.angle_gamma   90.00
#
_symmetry.space_group_name_H-M   'P 1'
#
loop_
_entity.id
_entity.type
_entity.pdbx_description
1 polymer ?
#
loop_
_entity_poly.entity_id
_entity_poly.type
_entity_poly.pdbx_seq_one_letter_code
_entity_poly.pdbx_strand_id
1 'polypeptide(L)'
;MATSADEHSRQLLFPEISDRERKGKWWAARLLWLRRLYIGRKIQSLGMDSNIISYEGQRFRIYAGGEGNQPLVLLHGFLDTSHVFRRVLPELLKRF
;
A
#
# COMPACT_ATOMS: atom_id res chain seq x y z
N MET A 1 -45.10 -10.90 24.71
CA MET A 1 -45.51 -10.17 23.50
C MET A 1 -44.90 -8.78 23.55
N ALA A 2 -43.68 -8.63 23.03
CA ALA A 2 -42.94 -7.36 22.96
C ALA A 2 -41.99 -7.45 21.76
N THR A 3 -42.50 -7.27 20.55
CA THR A 3 -41.76 -7.59 19.30
C THR A 3 -42.21 -6.70 18.14
N SER A 4 -42.16 -5.37 18.30
CA SER A 4 -42.24 -4.49 17.12
C SER A 4 -41.49 -3.15 17.27
N ALA A 5 -41.27 -2.67 18.50
CA ALA A 5 -40.56 -1.41 18.73
C ALA A 5 -39.02 -1.51 18.62
N ASP A 6 -38.43 -2.69 18.86
CA ASP A 6 -36.96 -2.88 18.90
C ASP A 6 -36.29 -3.08 17.53
N GLU A 7 -37.05 -3.48 16.50
CA GLU A 7 -36.49 -3.67 15.16
C GLU A 7 -36.26 -2.34 14.43
N HIS A 8 -37.11 -1.34 14.69
CA HIS A 8 -37.00 -0.03 14.04
C HIS A 8 -35.79 0.76 14.54
N SER A 9 -35.42 0.62 15.81
CA SER A 9 -34.24 1.25 16.42
C SER A 9 -32.92 0.63 15.95
N ARG A 10 -32.91 -0.66 15.58
CA ARG A 10 -31.71 -1.32 15.01
C ARG A 10 -31.37 -0.84 13.60
N GLN A 11 -32.36 -0.54 12.76
CA GLN A 11 -32.13 -0.05 11.39
C GLN A 11 -31.60 1.39 11.35
N LEU A 12 -31.84 2.19 12.40
CA LEU A 12 -31.30 3.55 12.51
C LEU A 12 -29.81 3.58 12.90
N LEU A 13 -29.32 2.56 13.61
CA LEU A 13 -27.94 2.51 14.09
C LEU A 13 -26.94 1.97 13.05
N PHE A 14 -27.41 1.19 12.07
CA PHE A 14 -26.59 0.66 10.99
C PHE A 14 -27.36 0.76 9.67
N PRO A 15 -27.28 1.89 8.95
CA PRO A 15 -27.89 1.97 7.63
C PRO A 15 -27.25 0.90 6.73
N GLU A 16 -28.08 0.08 6.08
CA GLU A 16 -27.57 -0.83 5.05
C GLU A 16 -26.90 0.01 3.96
N ILE A 17 -25.61 -0.23 3.77
CA ILE A 17 -24.77 0.46 2.80
C ILE A 17 -25.39 0.24 1.42
N SER A 18 -26.04 1.28 0.88
CA SER A 18 -26.69 1.18 -0.43
C SER A 18 -25.66 0.76 -1.49
N ASP A 19 -26.08 -0.09 -2.44
CA ASP A 19 -25.22 -0.59 -3.52
C ASP A 19 -24.58 0.53 -4.37
N ARG A 20 -25.09 1.77 -4.30
CA ARG A 20 -24.47 2.95 -4.90
C ARG A 20 -23.14 3.33 -4.24
N GLU A 21 -22.98 3.17 -2.93
CA GLU A 21 -21.70 3.40 -2.24
C GLU A 21 -20.66 2.33 -2.57
N ARG A 22 -21.08 1.07 -2.80
CA ARG A 22 -20.18 0.00 -3.30
C ARG A 22 -19.66 0.30 -4.70
N LYS A 23 -20.51 0.78 -5.61
CA LYS A 23 -20.12 1.12 -6.99
C LYS A 23 -19.22 2.36 -7.06
N GLY A 24 -19.45 3.37 -6.21
CA GLY A 24 -18.62 4.58 -6.13
C GLY A 24 -17.20 4.35 -5.60
N LYS A 25 -16.95 3.27 -4.84
CA LYS A 25 -15.61 2.96 -4.31
C LYS A 25 -14.76 2.11 -5.25
N TRP A 26 -15.36 1.50 -6.27
CA TRP A 26 -14.65 0.57 -7.16
C TRP A 26 -13.67 1.28 -8.11
N TRP A 27 -14.05 2.44 -8.65
CA TRP A 27 -13.15 3.25 -9.46
C TRP A 27 -12.01 3.84 -8.62
N ALA A 28 -12.30 4.25 -7.37
CA ALA A 28 -11.29 4.75 -6.44
C ALA A 28 -10.28 3.66 -6.05
N ALA A 29 -10.76 2.44 -5.75
CA ALA A 29 -9.91 1.28 -5.49
C ALA A 29 -9.05 0.93 -6.72
N ARG A 30 -9.63 0.98 -7.92
CA ARG A 30 -8.90 0.76 -9.18
C ARG A 30 -7.85 1.84 -9.45
N LEU A 31 -8.15 3.10 -9.14
CA LEU A 31 -7.20 4.22 -9.25
C LEU A 31 -6.03 4.04 -8.29
N LEU A 32 -6.31 3.65 -7.03
CA LEU A 32 -5.27 3.36 -6.03
C LEU A 32 -4.42 2.15 -6.43
N TRP A 33 -5.03 1.13 -7.04
CA TRP A 33 -4.32 -0.03 -7.57
C TRP A 33 -3.41 0.34 -8.75
N LEU A 34 -3.92 1.10 -9.72
CA LEU A 34 -3.14 1.61 -10.85
C LEU A 34 -1.98 2.50 -10.36
N ARG A 35 -2.25 3.38 -9.40
CA ARG A 35 -1.23 4.20 -8.75
C ARG A 35 -0.16 3.31 -8.14
N ARG A 36 -0.53 2.27 -7.40
CA ARG A 36 0.40 1.31 -6.76
C ARG A 36 1.25 0.54 -7.77
N LEU A 37 0.69 0.15 -8.90
CA LEU A 37 1.44 -0.50 -9.99
C LEU A 37 2.45 0.45 -10.63
N TYR A 38 2.02 1.66 -10.99
CA TYR A 38 2.88 2.67 -11.59
C TYR A 38 4.08 3.02 -10.69
N ILE A 39 3.78 3.13 -9.40
CA ILE A 39 4.70 3.33 -8.31
C ILE A 39 5.79 2.24 -8.29
N GLY A 40 5.42 0.95 -8.29
CA GLY A 40 6.39 -0.16 -8.28
C GLY A 40 7.29 -0.20 -9.52
N ARG A 41 6.72 0.05 -10.72
CA ARG A 41 7.48 0.06 -11.98
C ARG A 41 8.55 1.15 -12.02
N LYS A 42 8.32 2.29 -11.37
CA LYS A 42 9.25 3.41 -11.36
C LYS A 42 10.48 3.19 -10.47
N ILE A 43 10.37 2.41 -9.40
CA ILE A 43 11.55 1.99 -8.62
C ILE A 43 12.33 0.94 -9.40
N GLN A 44 11.64 -0.01 -10.03
CA GLN A 44 12.30 -1.05 -10.86
C GLN A 44 13.03 -0.44 -12.06
N SER A 45 12.48 0.61 -12.68
CA SER A 45 13.18 1.32 -13.77
C SER A 45 14.46 2.04 -13.34
N LEU A 46 14.69 2.20 -12.03
CA LEU A 46 15.95 2.74 -11.49
C LEU A 46 17.01 1.65 -11.28
N GLY A 47 16.75 0.41 -11.68
CA GLY A 47 17.68 -0.72 -11.53
C GLY A 47 17.58 -1.41 -10.18
N MET A 48 16.46 -1.28 -9.47
CA MET A 48 16.23 -2.00 -8.21
C MET A 48 15.32 -3.21 -8.40
N ASP A 49 15.73 -4.34 -7.84
CA ASP A 49 14.95 -5.57 -7.82
C ASP A 49 13.98 -5.59 -6.65
N SER A 50 12.76 -6.04 -6.93
CA SER A 50 11.70 -6.17 -5.93
C SER A 50 11.69 -7.59 -5.36
N ASN A 51 12.08 -7.73 -4.10
CA ASN A 51 12.04 -9.01 -3.40
C ASN A 51 10.92 -9.01 -2.34
N ILE A 52 10.33 -10.18 -2.10
CA ILE A 52 9.40 -10.39 -0.98
C ILE A 52 10.05 -11.36 -0.03
N ILE A 53 10.29 -10.91 1.21
CA ILE A 53 10.87 -11.70 2.28
C ILE A 53 9.78 -11.96 3.32
N SER A 54 9.71 -13.20 3.81
CA SER A 54 8.85 -13.58 4.92
C SER A 54 9.67 -13.60 6.21
N TYR A 55 9.22 -12.87 7.22
CA TYR A 55 9.85 -12.84 8.55
C TYR A 55 8.75 -12.80 9.61
N GLU A 56 8.81 -13.70 10.60
CA GLU A 56 7.81 -13.82 11.68
C GLU A 56 6.35 -13.92 11.19
N GLY A 57 6.13 -14.66 10.09
CA GLY A 57 4.80 -14.81 9.49
C GLY A 57 4.31 -13.57 8.73
N GLN A 58 5.06 -12.46 8.73
CA GLN A 58 4.77 -11.24 8.00
C GLN A 58 5.55 -11.20 6.69
N ARG A 59 4.88 -10.77 5.61
CA ARG A 59 5.52 -10.57 4.30
C ARG A 59 5.96 -9.13 4.13
N PHE A 60 7.25 -8.93 3.92
CA PHE A 60 7.88 -7.65 3.63
C PHE A 60 8.24 -7.55 2.16
N ARG A 61 7.82 -6.48 1.50
CA ARG A 61 8.32 -6.14 0.17
C ARG A 61 9.50 -5.19 0.34
N ILE A 62 10.65 -5.60 -0.17
CA ILE A 62 11.88 -4.79 -0.18
C ILE A 62 12.30 -4.52 -1.62
N TYR A 63 13.02 -3.41 -1.81
CA TYR A 63 13.69 -3.09 -3.07
C TYR A 63 15.19 -3.09 -2.79
N ALA A 64 15.95 -3.90 -3.52
CA ALA A 64 17.39 -4.04 -3.36
C ALA A 64 18.09 -3.85 -4.70
N GLY A 65 19.30 -3.29 -4.68
CA GLY A 65 20.10 -2.98 -5.85
C GLY A 65 21.28 -2.10 -5.43
N GLY A 66 22.23 -1.90 -6.32
CA GLY A 66 23.53 -1.27 -6.02
C GLY A 66 24.67 -2.28 -6.13
N GLU A 67 25.86 -1.77 -6.46
CA GLU A 67 27.08 -2.58 -6.65
C GLU A 67 28.07 -2.41 -5.49
N GLY A 68 27.70 -1.67 -4.45
CA GLY A 68 28.58 -1.34 -3.33
C GLY A 68 28.72 -2.47 -2.32
N ASN A 69 29.87 -2.48 -1.65
CA ASN A 69 30.18 -3.48 -0.61
C ASN A 69 29.53 -3.18 0.75
N GLN A 70 28.89 -2.01 0.92
CA GLN A 70 28.28 -1.61 2.19
C GLN A 70 26.76 -1.49 2.05
N PRO A 71 25.97 -2.32 2.77
CA PRO A 71 24.52 -2.27 2.68
C PRO A 71 23.96 -1.01 3.36
N LEU A 72 23.14 -0.25 2.64
CA LEU A 72 22.36 0.86 3.15
C LEU A 72 20.88 0.48 3.22
N VAL A 73 20.28 0.57 4.41
CA VAL A 73 18.86 0.27 4.63
C VAL A 73 18.07 1.56 4.81
N LEU A 74 17.05 1.76 3.99
CA LEU A 74 16.16 2.93 4.06
C LEU A 74 14.77 2.52 4.57
N LEU A 75 14.38 3.09 5.71
CA LEU A 75 13.08 2.85 6.34
C LEU A 75 12.17 4.07 6.13
N HIS A 76 11.00 3.86 5.54
CA HIS A 76 10.03 4.93 5.33
C HIS A 76 9.26 5.24 6.62
N GLY A 77 8.70 6.45 6.69
CA GLY A 77 7.89 6.89 7.81
C GLY A 77 6.46 6.33 7.82
N PHE A 78 5.67 6.84 8.77
CA PHE A 78 4.26 6.50 8.94
C PHE A 78 3.41 6.93 7.74
N LEU A 79 2.53 6.04 7.27
CA LEU A 79 1.70 6.19 6.06
C LEU A 79 2.46 6.38 4.73
N ASP A 80 3.78 6.26 4.75
CA ASP A 80 4.62 6.29 3.56
C ASP A 80 4.96 4.87 3.07
N THR A 81 5.68 4.82 1.95
CA THR A 81 6.21 3.60 1.32
C THR A 81 7.62 3.88 0.81
N SER A 82 8.36 2.86 0.37
CA SER A 82 9.74 3.00 -0.16
C SER A 82 9.89 4.03 -1.30
N HIS A 83 8.80 4.46 -1.90
CA HIS A 83 8.76 5.46 -2.97
C HIS A 83 9.16 6.87 -2.56
N VAL A 84 9.13 7.20 -1.27
CA VAL A 84 9.63 8.49 -0.79
C VAL A 84 11.09 8.70 -1.16
N PHE A 85 11.88 7.61 -1.24
CA PHE A 85 13.30 7.65 -1.57
C PHE A 85 13.61 7.75 -3.06
N ARG A 86 12.60 7.72 -3.96
CA ARG A 86 12.80 7.68 -5.42
C ARG A 86 13.73 8.77 -5.98
N ARG A 87 13.78 9.94 -5.32
CA ARG A 87 14.59 11.08 -5.77
C ARG A 87 16.06 10.94 -5.35
N VAL A 88 16.33 10.25 -4.25
CA VAL A 88 17.68 10.07 -3.71
C VAL A 88 18.32 8.75 -4.15
N LEU A 89 17.50 7.74 -4.50
CA LEU A 89 17.97 6.42 -4.94
C LEU A 89 19.02 6.47 -6.07
N PRO A 90 18.88 7.27 -7.15
CA PRO A 90 19.87 7.26 -8.23
C PRO A 90 21.30 7.64 -7.81
N GLU A 91 21.42 8.47 -6.78
CA GLU A 91 22.72 8.92 -6.27
C GLU A 91 23.28 7.94 -5.23
N LEU A 92 22.38 7.34 -4.44
CA LEU A 92 22.74 6.31 -3.47
C LEU A 92 23.20 5.02 -4.15
N LEU A 93 22.52 4.56 -5.20
CA LEU A 93 22.86 3.35 -5.97
C LEU A 93 24.24 3.41 -6.65
N LYS A 94 24.80 4.62 -6.84
CA LYS A 94 26.15 4.81 -7.36
C LYS A 94 27.23 4.66 -6.29
N ARG A 95 26.86 4.76 -5.01
CA ARG A 95 27.77 4.79 -3.88
C ARG A 95 27.69 3.52 -3.03
N PHE A 96 26.50 2.93 -2.95
CA PHE A 96 26.13 1.73 -2.20
C PHE A 96 25.47 0.75 -3.17
#